data_AF-T1CKE2-F1
#
_entry.id   AF-T1CKE2-F1
#
_cell.length_a   1.000
_cell.length_b   1.000
_cell.length_c   1.000
_cell.angle_alpha   90.00
_cell.angle_beta   90.00
_cell.angle_gamma   90.00
#
_symmetry.space_group_name_H-M   'P 1'
#
loop_
_entity.id
_entity.type
_entity.pdbx_description
1 polymer ?
#
loop_
_entity_poly.entity_id
_entity_poly.type
_entity_poly.pdbx_seq_one_letter_code
_entity_poly.pdbx_strand_id
1 'polypeptide(L)' 'KPDEYVCDPACGTGGFLFTAYNYVIAHHPNLTREQKQHLRENAFTGVELVQATARVCAMNLLLHGIGSETSVPVQVTD' A
#
# COMPACT_ATOMS: atom_id res chain seq x y z
N LYS A 1 9.11 7.07 -6.71
CA LYS A 1 10.41 7.02 -5.99
C LYS A 1 10.17 6.56 -4.55
N PRO A 2 11.18 6.08 -3.81
CA PRO A 2 10.98 5.53 -2.47
C PRO A 2 10.32 6.49 -1.49
N ASP A 3 10.60 7.80 -1.60
CA ASP A 3 10.09 8.81 -0.65
C ASP A 3 8.77 9.44 -1.10
N GLU A 4 8.17 8.96 -2.20
CA GLU A 4 6.89 9.48 -2.72
C GLU A 4 5.70 8.81 -2.03
N TYR A 5 4.54 9.47 -2.15
CA TYR A 5 3.25 8.97 -1.73
C TYR A 5 2.44 8.55 -2.97
N VAL A 6 1.73 7.44 -2.86
CA VAL A 6 0.86 6.88 -3.89
C VAL A 6 -0.53 6.74 -3.30
N CYS A 7 -1.52 7.36 -3.96
CA CYS A 7 -2.92 7.28 -3.58
C CYS A 7 -3.74 6.68 -4.72
N ASP A 8 -4.61 5.72 -4.40
CA ASP A 8 -5.61 5.16 -5.31
C ASP A 8 -7.02 5.35 -4.72
N PRO A 9 -7.84 6.27 -5.28
CA PRO A 9 -9.16 6.59 -4.74
C PRO A 9 -10.24 5.52 -5.01
N ALA A 10 -9.93 4.51 -5.83
CA ALA A 10 -10.84 3.41 -6.15
C ALA A 10 -10.05 2.10 -6.21
N CYS A 11 -9.44 1.75 -5.08
CA CYS A 11 -8.35 0.78 -5.05
C CYS A 11 -8.79 -0.67 -5.32
N GLY A 12 -10.09 -0.99 -5.24
CA GLY A 12 -10.59 -2.34 -5.45
C GLY A 12 -9.85 -3.32 -4.54
N THR A 13 -9.24 -4.35 -5.12
CA THR A 13 -8.43 -5.35 -4.39
C THR A 13 -6.98 -4.93 -4.14
N GLY A 14 -6.59 -3.69 -4.48
CA GLY A 14 -5.26 -3.13 -4.23
C GLY A 14 -4.22 -3.43 -5.30
N GLY A 15 -4.64 -3.82 -6.52
CA GLY A 15 -3.74 -4.22 -7.59
C GLY A 15 -2.72 -3.13 -7.96
N PHE A 16 -3.17 -1.89 -8.13
CA PHE A 16 -2.27 -0.78 -8.46
C PHE A 16 -1.25 -0.49 -7.34
N LEU A 17 -1.71 -0.40 -6.10
CA LEU A 17 -0.85 -0.15 -4.92
C LEU A 17 0.23 -1.24 -4.76
N PHE A 18 -0.16 -2.51 -4.92
CA PHE A 18 0.77 -3.64 -4.90
C PHE A 18 1.79 -3.58 -6.04
N THR A 19 1.36 -3.30 -7.26
CA THR A 19 2.27 -3.18 -8.41
C THR A 19 3.23 -2.01 -8.24
N ALA A 20 2.76 -0.86 -7.73
CA ALA A 20 3.59 0.30 -7.46
C ALA A 20 4.67 0.00 -6.40
N TYR A 21 4.30 -0.68 -5.31
CA TYR A 21 5.25 -1.15 -4.29
C TYR A 21 6.35 -2.04 -4.88
N ASN A 22 5.97 -3.07 -5.64
CA ASN A 22 6.93 -3.98 -6.27
C ASN A 22 7.83 -3.25 -7.27
N TYR A 23 7.27 -2.31 -8.04
CA TYR A 23 8.04 -1.49 -8.96
C TYR A 23 9.13 -0.71 -8.22
N VAL A 24 8.79 -0.04 -7.11
CA VAL A 24 9.75 0.75 -6.34
C VAL A 24 10.86 -0.15 -5.78
N ILE A 25 10.52 -1.29 -5.18
CA ILE A 25 11.51 -2.23 -4.63
C ILE A 25 12.43 -2.78 -5.72
N ALA A 26 11.88 -3.20 -6.86
CA ALA A 26 12.66 -3.78 -7.95
C ALA A 26 13.66 -2.79 -8.55
N HIS A 27 13.33 -1.49 -8.58
CA HIS A 27 14.17 -0.46 -9.18
C HIS A 27 15.09 0.26 -8.18
N HIS A 28 14.97 -0.04 -6.88
CA HIS A 28 15.77 0.57 -5.81
C HIS A 28 16.33 -0.53 -4.90
N PRO A 29 17.41 -1.24 -5.29
CA PRO A 29 17.96 -2.35 -4.50
C PRO A 29 18.59 -1.89 -3.17
N ASN A 30 19.02 -0.63 -3.10
CA ASN A 30 19.75 -0.06 -1.95
C ASN A 30 18.86 0.86 -1.10
N LEU A 31 17.65 0.41 -0.74
CA LEU A 31 16.77 1.16 0.14
C LEU A 31 17.32 1.24 1.56
N THR A 32 17.31 2.44 2.15
CA THR A 32 17.65 2.63 3.57
C THR A 32 16.58 1.99 4.47
N ARG A 33 16.88 1.87 5.77
CA ARG A 33 15.91 1.35 6.74
C ARG A 33 14.67 2.24 6.81
N GLU A 34 14.86 3.55 6.77
CA GLU A 34 13.83 4.57 6.81
C GLU A 34 12.94 4.48 5.57
N GLN A 35 13.53 4.31 4.38
CA GLN A 35 12.79 4.16 3.13
C GLN A 35 11.96 2.88 3.10
N LYS A 36 12.50 1.76 3.60
CA LYS A 36 11.74 0.50 3.75
C LYS A 36 10.57 0.68 4.71
N GLN A 37 10.76 1.38 5.81
CA GLN A 37 9.68 1.67 6.76
C GLN A 37 8.61 2.56 6.12
N HIS A 38 9.01 3.61 5.40
CA HIS A 38 8.09 4.48 4.67
C HIS A 38 7.26 3.70 3.64
N LEU A 39 7.91 2.87 2.82
CA LEU A 39 7.23 2.03 1.83
C LEU A 39 6.25 1.03 2.46
N ARG A 40 6.54 0.56 3.67
CA ARG A 40 5.66 -0.36 4.40
C ARG A 40 4.47 0.35 5.04
N GLU A 41 4.67 1.53 5.63
CA GLU A 41 3.70 2.09 6.58
C GLU A 41 3.01 3.36 6.10
N ASN A 42 3.61 4.13 5.18
CA ASN A 42 3.19 5.50 4.89
C ASN A 42 3.05 5.82 3.39
N ALA A 43 3.75 5.09 2.52
CA ALA A 43 3.84 5.45 1.10
C ALA A 43 2.55 5.18 0.31
N PHE A 44 1.66 4.30 0.77
CA PHE A 44 0.50 3.85 0.00
C PHE A 44 -0.81 4.14 0.75
N THR A 45 -1.78 4.68 0.03
CA THR A 45 -3.14 4.90 0.53
C THR A 45 -4.15 4.49 -0.53
N GLY A 46 -5.14 3.71 -0.13
CA GLY A 46 -6.25 3.26 -0.96
C GLY A 46 -7.58 3.69 -0.37
N VAL A 47 -8.54 4.02 -1.22
CA VAL A 47 -9.93 4.26 -0.85
C VAL A 47 -10.82 3.29 -1.62
N GLU A 48 -11.77 2.69 -0.92
CA GLU A 48 -12.73 1.76 -1.52
C GLU A 48 -14.11 1.95 -0.86
N LEU A 49 -15.15 2.01 -1.67
CA LEU A 49 -16.53 2.20 -1.20
C LEU A 49 -17.07 0.94 -0.49
N VAL A 50 -16.75 -0.24 -1.02
CA VAL A 50 -17.34 -1.50 -0.54
C VAL A 50 -16.47 -2.13 0.53
N GLN A 51 -16.98 -2.18 1.76
CA GLN A 51 -16.25 -2.73 2.92
C GLN A 51 -15.70 -4.15 2.68
N ALA A 52 -16.44 -5.01 1.99
CA ALA A 52 -15.96 -6.36 1.66
C ALA A 52 -14.71 -6.33 0.75
N THR A 53 -14.73 -5.50 -0.29
CA THR A 53 -13.61 -5.31 -1.21
C THR A 53 -12.42 -4.67 -0.50
N ALA A 54 -12.67 -3.67 0.36
CA ALA A 54 -11.64 -3.03 1.16
C ALA A 54 -10.93 -4.00 2.11
N ARG A 55 -11.66 -4.95 2.72
CA ARG A 55 -11.04 -6.01 3.54
C ARG A 55 -10.13 -6.91 2.72
N VAL A 56 -10.54 -7.30 1.51
CA VAL A 56 -9.70 -8.10 0.61
C VAL A 56 -8.45 -7.31 0.21
N CYS A 57 -8.59 -6.02 -0.09
CA CYS A 57 -7.46 -5.13 -0.36
C CYS A 57 -6.48 -5.07 0.81
N ALA A 58 -6.98 -4.80 2.02
CA ALA A 58 -6.15 -4.71 3.22
C ALA A 58 -5.41 -6.02 3.51
N MET A 59 -6.09 -7.18 3.37
CA MET A 59 -5.47 -8.49 3.52
C MET A 59 -4.39 -8.74 2.46
N ASN A 60 -4.68 -8.42 1.21
CA ASN A 60 -3.74 -8.59 0.09
C ASN A 60 -2.46 -7.78 0.33
N LEU A 61 -2.60 -6.49 0.67
CA LEU A 61 -1.48 -5.61 0.96
C LEU A 61 -0.68 -6.09 2.19
N LEU A 62 -1.36 -6.48 3.27
CA LEU A 62 -0.71 -6.97 4.50
C LEU A 62 0.13 -8.23 4.24
N LEU A 63 -0.40 -9.21 3.49
CA LEU A 63 0.34 -10.44 3.14
C LEU A 63 1.56 -10.17 2.25
N HIS A 64 1.55 -9.08 1.50
CA HIS A 64 2.68 -8.61 0.70
C HIS A 64 3.63 -7.67 1.45
N GLY A 65 3.43 -7.49 2.76
CA GLY A 65 4.29 -6.66 3.60
C GLY A 65 4.06 -5.16 3.44
N ILE A 66 2.86 -4.76 2.98
CA ILE A 66 2.41 -3.38 2.88
C ILE A 66 1.34 -3.17 3.96
N GLY A 67 1.64 -2.34 4.95
CA GLY A 67 0.86 -2.15 6.16
C GLY A 67 1.35 -2.99 7.36
N SER A 68 0.70 -2.78 8.49
CA SER A 68 0.91 -3.46 9.77
C SER A 68 -0.39 -3.48 10.58
N GLU A 69 -0.37 -4.10 11.76
CA GLU A 69 -1.52 -4.08 12.68
C GLU A 69 -1.92 -2.65 13.09
N THR A 70 -0.98 -1.71 13.06
CA THR A 70 -1.18 -0.31 13.45
C THR A 70 -1.27 0.64 12.25
N SER A 71 -0.98 0.18 11.03
CA SER A 71 -1.08 0.95 9.79
C SER A 71 -1.75 0.13 8.70
N VAL A 72 -3.05 0.35 8.52
CA VAL A 72 -3.82 -0.24 7.42
C VAL A 72 -3.91 0.79 6.30
N PRO A 73 -3.37 0.51 5.09
CA PRO A 73 -3.29 1.50 4.01
C PRO A 73 -4.62 1.74 3.27
N VAL A 74 -5.74 1.16 3.72
CA VAL A 74 -7.03 1.17 3.03
C VAL A 74 -8.09 1.81 3.91
N GLN A 75 -8.82 2.78 3.36
CA GLN A 75 -9.94 3.46 4.01
C GLN A 75 -11.25 3.14 3.28
N VAL A 76 -12.32 2.97 4.05
CA VAL A 76 -13.68 2.85 3.50
C VAL A 76 -14.37 4.19 3.64
N THR A 77 -14.80 4.78 2.53
CA THR A 77 -15.48 6.09 2.53
C THR A 77 -16.56 6.12 1.44
N ASP A 78 -17.55 6.99 1.66
CA ASP A 78 -18.78 7.13 0.86
C ASP A 78 -18.64 8.18 -0.25
#